data_AF-A0ABD6DC64-F1
#
_entry.id   AF-A0ABD6DC64-F1
#
_cell.length_a   1.000
_cell.length_b   1.000
_cell.length_c   1.000
_cell.angle_alpha   90.00
_cell.angle_beta   90.00
_cell.angle_gamma   90.00
#
_symmetry.space_group_name_H-M   'P 1'
#
loop_
_entity.id
_entity.type
_entity.pdbx_description
1 polymer ?
#
loop_
_entity_poly.entity_id
_entity_poly.type
_entity_poly.pdbx_seq_one_letter_code
_entity_poly.pdbx_strand_id
1 'polypeptide(L)'
;MCRISRAKCYVEVDRLAAAADTVWDDDQWVIDLKLWTNGTTNAYAYKRAGHIEAGHQIEKRLFVVDGEVWASKHIYSNEQLDEWGLGLVDS
;
A
#
# COMPACT_ATOMS: atom_id res chain seq x y z
N MET A 1 -10.43 -16.15 17.53
CA MET A 1 -10.67 -14.74 17.17
C MET A 1 -9.41 -13.95 17.54
N CYS A 2 -8.58 -13.58 16.55
CA CYS A 2 -7.26 -12.98 16.81
C CYS A 2 -7.42 -11.44 16.93
N ARG A 3 -7.28 -10.90 18.14
CA ARG A 3 -7.22 -9.45 18.37
C ARG A 3 -5.80 -8.98 18.04
N ILE A 4 -5.64 -8.23 16.96
CA ILE A 4 -4.36 -7.59 16.61
C ILE A 4 -4.07 -6.54 17.69
N SER A 5 -3.05 -6.78 18.51
CA SER A 5 -2.57 -5.81 19.49
C SER A 5 -1.75 -4.71 18.79
N ARG A 6 -1.65 -3.52 19.38
CA ARG A 6 -0.80 -2.42 18.85
C ARG A 6 0.63 -2.90 18.53
N ALA A 7 1.17 -3.83 19.32
CA ALA A 7 2.50 -4.39 19.11
C ALA A 7 2.65 -5.17 17.79
N LYS A 8 1.61 -5.91 17.35
CA LYS A 8 1.65 -6.63 16.07
C LYS A 8 1.65 -5.66 14.89
N CYS A 9 0.91 -4.56 15.01
CA CYS A 9 0.87 -3.50 14.00
C CYS A 9 2.25 -2.85 13.79
N TYR A 10 2.99 -2.56 14.87
CA TYR A 10 4.35 -2.02 14.76
C TYR A 10 5.32 -2.99 14.05
N VAL A 11 5.26 -4.29 14.36
CA VAL A 11 6.13 -5.29 13.70
C VAL A 11 5.83 -5.41 12.20
N GLU A 12 4.56 -5.33 11.80
CA GLU A 12 4.18 -5.34 10.38
C GLU A 12 4.68 -4.09 9.66
N VAL A 13 4.54 -2.91 10.27
CA VAL A 13 5.06 -1.64 9.72
C VAL A 13 6.58 -1.67 9.56
N ASP A 14 7.32 -2.13 10.57
CA ASP A 14 8.78 -2.20 10.52
C ASP A 14 9.27 -3.15 9.42
N ARG A 15 8.59 -4.30 9.25
CA ARG A 15 8.89 -5.25 8.16
C ARG A 15 8.61 -4.66 6.79
N LEU A 16 7.50 -3.94 6.65
CA LEU A 16 7.13 -3.29 5.40
C LEU A 16 8.12 -2.18 5.04
N ALA A 17 8.56 -1.38 6.02
CA ALA A 17 9.55 -0.32 5.82
C ALA A 17 10.89 -0.92 5.35
N ALA A 18 11.44 -1.90 6.09
CA ALA A 18 12.70 -2.55 5.72
C ALA A 18 12.64 -3.23 4.34
N ALA A 19 11.49 -3.84 4.00
CA ALA A 19 11.30 -4.44 2.69
C ALA A 19 11.15 -3.39 1.58
N ALA A 20 10.45 -2.27 1.82
CA ALA A 20 10.32 -1.18 0.86
C ALA A 20 11.67 -0.55 0.54
N ASP A 21 12.49 -0.28 1.56
CA ASP A 21 13.86 0.20 1.41
C ASP A 21 14.70 -0.75 0.55
N THR A 22 14.58 -2.06 0.79
CA THR A 22 15.33 -3.07 0.04
C THR A 22 14.84 -3.25 -1.41
N VAL A 23 13.53 -3.23 -1.63
CA VAL A 23 12.92 -3.57 -2.93
C VAL A 23 12.88 -2.39 -3.88
N TRP A 24 12.67 -1.17 -3.35
CA TRP A 24 12.47 0.02 -4.18
C TRP A 24 13.66 0.98 -4.18
N ASP A 25 14.60 0.85 -3.23
CA ASP A 25 15.86 1.61 -3.15
C ASP A 25 15.67 3.12 -3.44
N ASP A 26 14.62 3.68 -2.87
CA ASP A 26 14.14 5.05 -3.09
C ASP A 26 13.24 5.44 -1.91
N ASP A 27 13.13 6.74 -1.62
CA ASP A 27 12.31 7.29 -0.54
C ASP A 27 10.87 7.62 -0.97
N GLN A 28 10.53 7.42 -2.25
CA GLN A 28 9.20 7.70 -2.80
C GLN A 28 8.20 6.54 -2.58
N TRP A 29 7.99 6.14 -1.34
CA TRP A 29 6.96 5.16 -0.95
C TRP A 29 6.24 5.56 0.33
N VAL A 30 5.07 4.97 0.57
CA VAL A 30 4.22 5.27 1.72
C VAL A 30 3.71 3.97 2.32
N ILE A 31 3.54 3.92 3.64
CA ILE A 31 2.79 2.84 4.32
C ILE A 31 1.39 3.36 4.67
N ASP A 32 0.37 2.64 4.23
CA ASP A 32 -1.02 2.89 4.57
C ASP A 32 -1.50 1.86 5.60
N LEU A 33 -2.23 2.32 6.62
CA LEU A 33 -2.80 1.49 7.67
C LEU A 33 -4.33 1.59 7.64
N LYS A 34 -4.99 0.47 7.36
CA LYS A 34 -6.45 0.38 7.33
C LYS A 34 -6.97 -0.38 8.55
N LEU A 35 -7.75 0.34 9.36
CA LEU A 35 -8.51 -0.24 10.47
C LEU A 35 -9.93 -0.58 9.99
N TRP A 36 -10.28 -1.85 10.08
CA TRP A 36 -11.62 -2.35 9.74
C TRP A 36 -12.54 -2.30 10.94
N THR A 37 -13.86 -2.24 10.67
CA THR A 37 -14.91 -2.17 11.71
C THR A 37 -14.94 -3.38 12.63
N ASN A 38 -14.41 -4.52 12.17
CA ASN A 38 -14.25 -5.73 12.99
C ASN A 38 -13.02 -5.69 13.93
N GLY A 39 -12.30 -4.55 13.98
CA GLY A 39 -11.11 -4.36 14.81
C GLY A 39 -9.82 -4.93 14.21
N THR A 40 -9.87 -5.46 12.98
CA THR A 40 -8.67 -5.92 12.26
C THR A 40 -7.95 -4.71 11.68
N THR A 41 -6.63 -4.67 11.82
CA THR A 41 -5.79 -3.66 11.15
C THR A 41 -4.96 -4.37 10.09
N ASN A 42 -4.90 -3.81 8.89
CA ASN A 42 -3.99 -4.27 7.83
C ASN A 42 -3.09 -3.09 7.42
N ALA A 43 -1.81 -3.37 7.21
CA ALA A 43 -0.87 -2.42 6.63
C ALA A 43 -0.39 -2.89 5.27
N TYR A 44 -0.07 -1.95 4.39
CA TYR A 44 0.68 -2.22 3.16
C TYR A 44 1.57 -1.03 2.81
N ALA A 45 2.77 -1.31 2.29
CA ALA A 45 3.59 -0.27 1.66
C ALA A 45 3.19 -0.16 0.19
N TYR A 46 3.22 1.04 -0.37
CA TYR A 46 2.99 1.26 -1.79
C TYR A 46 3.87 2.36 -2.35
N LYS A 47 4.19 2.22 -3.63
CA LYS A 47 4.89 3.20 -4.44
C LYS A 47 4.15 3.39 -5.76
N ARG A 48 3.91 4.65 -6.14
CA ARG A 48 3.39 4.98 -7.47
C ARG A 48 4.51 4.73 -8.49
N ALA A 49 4.21 3.92 -9.50
CA ALA A 49 5.18 3.51 -10.52
C ALA A 49 4.95 4.19 -11.88
N GLY A 50 4.04 5.18 -11.93
CA GLY A 50 3.70 5.95 -13.12
C GLY A 50 2.29 5.70 -13.63
N HIS A 51 2.04 6.10 -14.88
CA HIS A 51 0.78 5.93 -15.59
C HIS A 51 1.02 5.10 -16.86
N ILE A 52 -0.01 4.38 -17.33
CA ILE A 52 0.00 3.80 -18.69
C ILE A 52 -0.58 4.80 -19.69
N GLU A 53 -0.45 4.54 -21.00
CA GLU A 53 -0.96 5.43 -22.08
C GLU A 53 -2.46 5.76 -21.96
N ALA A 54 -3.25 4.91 -21.31
CA ALA A 54 -4.67 5.14 -21.02
C ALA A 54 -4.93 6.06 -19.79
N GLY A 55 -3.89 6.63 -19.18
CA GLY A 55 -3.97 7.45 -17.98
C GLY A 55 -4.08 6.68 -16.65
N HIS A 56 -4.26 5.35 -16.69
CA HIS A 56 -4.43 4.55 -15.46
C HIS A 56 -3.17 4.60 -14.59
N GLN A 57 -3.34 4.77 -13.28
CA GLN A 57 -2.25 4.82 -12.30
C GLN A 57 -1.77 3.39 -11.97
N ILE A 58 -0.45 3.19 -11.99
CA ILE A 58 0.18 1.96 -11.52
C ILE A 58 0.71 2.18 -10.11
N GLU A 59 0.37 1.26 -9.21
CA GLU A 59 1.00 1.14 -7.90
C GLU A 59 1.69 -0.23 -7.74
N LYS A 60 2.89 -0.22 -7.19
CA LYS A 60 3.53 -1.41 -6.64
C LYS A 60 3.22 -1.45 -5.15
N ARG A 61 2.84 -2.61 -4.62
CA ARG A 61 2.45 -2.78 -3.22
C ARG A 61 3.21 -3.93 -2.56
N LEU A 62 3.51 -3.78 -1.28
CA LEU A 62 4.06 -4.82 -0.41
C LEU A 62 3.08 -5.08 0.73
N PHE A 63 2.83 -6.36 1.03
CA PHE A 63 1.96 -6.82 2.11
C PHE A 63 2.70 -7.79 3.01
N VAL A 64 2.31 -7.87 4.28
CA VAL A 64 2.73 -8.97 5.16
C VAL A 64 1.61 -10.01 5.20
N VAL A 65 1.90 -11.23 4.76
CA VAL A 65 0.97 -12.37 4.82
C VAL A 65 1.69 -13.51 5.52
N ASP A 66 1.10 -14.00 6.62
CA ASP A 66 1.67 -15.05 7.47
C ASP A 66 3.13 -14.80 7.91
N GLY A 67 3.49 -13.52 8.02
CA GLY A 67 4.80 -13.07 8.45
C GLY A 67 5.82 -12.86 7.32
N GLU A 68 5.48 -13.22 6.09
CA GLU A 68 6.31 -13.02 4.90
C GLU A 68 5.86 -11.79 4.09
N VAL A 69 6.79 -11.16 3.38
CA VAL A 69 6.51 -9.99 2.55
C VAL A 69 6.20 -10.41 1.12
N TRP A 70 5.05 -10.00 0.61
CA TRP A 70 4.57 -10.28 -0.74
C TRP A 70 4.45 -9.01 -1.56
N ALA A 71 4.91 -9.05 -2.82
CA ALA A 71 4.81 -7.94 -3.75
C ALA A 71 3.65 -8.14 -4.74
N SER A 72 2.91 -7.07 -5.02
CA SER A 72 1.90 -7.06 -6.08
C SER A 72 1.92 -5.76 -6.89
N LYS A 73 1.32 -5.80 -8.08
CA LYS A 73 1.09 -4.65 -8.94
C LYS A 73 -0.41 -4.39 -9.03
N HIS A 74 -0.82 -3.17 -8.72
CA HIS A 74 -2.20 -2.70 -8.86
C HIS A 74 -2.28 -1.64 -9.95
N ILE A 75 -3.35 -1.69 -10.74
CA ILE A 75 -3.64 -0.71 -11.79
C ILE A 75 -5.02 -0.15 -11.46
N TYR A 76 -5.10 1.17 -11.34
CA TYR A 76 -6.33 1.90 -11.06
C TYR A 76 -6.79 2.63 -12.32
N SER A 77 -8.03 2.37 -12.75
CA SER A 77 -8.61 3.15 -13.84
C SER A 77 -8.84 4.60 -13.41
N ASN A 78 -8.94 5.52 -14.37
CA ASN A 78 -9.23 6.92 -14.07
C ASN A 78 -10.58 7.06 -13.37
N GLU A 79 -11.58 6.29 -13.78
CA GLU A 79 -12.89 6.26 -13.12
C GLU A 79 -12.79 5.89 -11.63
N GLN A 80 -11.98 4.88 -11.29
CA GLN A 80 -11.75 4.51 -9.88
C GLN A 80 -11.03 5.62 -9.10
N LEU A 81 -10.06 6.28 -9.72
CA LEU A 81 -9.35 7.39 -9.10
C LEU A 81 -10.29 8.59 -8.88
N ASP A 82 -11.13 8.91 -9.86
CA ASP A 82 -12.12 9.99 -9.79
C ASP A 82 -13.18 9.71 -8.72
N GLU A 83 -13.72 8.49 -8.66
CA GLU A 83 -14.66 8.05 -7.61
C GLU A 83 -14.09 8.22 -6.19
N TRP A 84 -12.78 8.02 -6.04
CA TRP A 84 -12.11 8.16 -4.75
C TRP A 84 -11.63 9.59 -4.48
N GLY A 85 -11.87 10.53 -5.39
CA GLY A 85 -11.36 11.90 -5.30
C GLY A 85 -9.83 11.97 -5.33
N LEU A 86 -9.20 10.95 -5.92
CA LEU A 86 -7.75 10.81 -6.11
C LEU A 86 -7.33 11.06 -7.58
N GLY A 87 -8.30 11.40 -8.44
CA GLY A 87 -8.06 11.87 -9.80
C GLY A 87 -7.12 13.08 -9.79
N LEU A 88 -6.31 13.20 -10.85
CA LEU A 88 -5.38 14.32 -11.00
C LEU A 88 -6.16 15.64 -10.94
N VAL A 89 -5.84 16.48 -9.96
CA VAL A 89 -6.13 17.91 -10.07
C VAL A 89 -5.14 18.40 -11.12
N ASP A 90 -5.63 18.77 -12.31
CA ASP A 90 -4.80 19.39 -13.35
C ASP A 90 -3.98 20.52 -12.72
N SER A 91 -2.66 20.39 -12.77
CA SER A 91 -1.69 21.39 -12.32
C SER A 91 -1.35 22.37 -13.44
#